data_AF-A0A8S2VXC0-F1
#
_entry.id   AF-A0A8S2VXC0-F1
#
_cell.length_a   1.000
_cell.length_b   1.000
_cell.length_c   1.000
_cell.angle_alpha   90.00
_cell.angle_beta   90.00
_cell.angle_gamma   90.00
#
_symmetry.space_group_name_H-M   'P 1'
#
loop_
_entity.id
_entity.type
_entity.pdbx_description
1 polymer ?
#
loop_
_entity_poly.entity_id
_entity_poly.type
_entity_poly.pdbx_seq_one_letter_code
_entity_poly.pdbx_strand_id
1 'polypeptide(L)'
;MVCLSGALDGSVAISNLTQGTILRVLNEHHGLASICTIDSKRSLDNNFYTWLITSHDQRVSLWKSNQQFEICSLVDWLMFSKADT
;
A
#
# COMPACT_ATOMS: atom_id res chain seq x y z
N MET A 1 3.30 -9.63 -13.64
CA MET A 1 3.16 -8.18 -13.34
C MET A 1 2.27 -8.03 -12.11
N VAL A 2 2.67 -7.24 -11.13
CA VAL A 2 1.89 -7.00 -9.90
C VAL A 2 1.28 -5.60 -9.94
N CYS A 3 0.02 -5.48 -9.53
CA CYS A 3 -0.70 -4.22 -9.40
C CYS A 3 -1.25 -4.05 -7.98
N LEU A 4 -1.24 -2.81 -7.49
CA LEU A 4 -1.84 -2.40 -6.23
C LEU A 4 -3.05 -1.53 -6.53
N SER A 5 -4.19 -1.84 -5.93
CA SER A 5 -5.41 -1.07 -6.10
C SER A 5 -6.07 -0.82 -4.74
N GLY A 6 -6.31 0.44 -4.40
CA GLY A 6 -7.03 0.84 -3.20
C GLY A 6 -8.52 1.05 -3.46
N ALA A 7 -9.32 0.87 -2.41
CA ALA A 7 -10.78 0.97 -2.46
C ALA A 7 -11.34 2.05 -1.53
N LEU A 8 -12.63 2.35 -1.73
CA LEU A 8 -13.37 3.33 -0.94
C LEU A 8 -13.49 2.93 0.54
N ASP A 9 -13.55 1.63 0.81
CA ASP A 9 -13.64 1.07 2.16
C ASP A 9 -12.29 1.04 2.90
N GLY A 10 -11.20 1.46 2.26
CA GLY A 10 -9.85 1.45 2.83
C GLY A 10 -9.09 0.13 2.62
N SER A 11 -9.66 -0.87 1.95
CA SER A 11 -8.90 -2.07 1.58
C SER A 11 -7.96 -1.80 0.40
N VAL A 12 -6.85 -2.54 0.34
CA VAL A 12 -5.91 -2.54 -0.79
C VAL A 12 -5.68 -3.96 -1.28
N ALA A 13 -5.98 -4.21 -2.55
CA ALA A 13 -5.70 -5.49 -3.19
C ALA A 13 -4.33 -5.49 -3.88
N ILE A 14 -3.59 -6.58 -3.70
CA ILE A 14 -2.36 -6.90 -4.42
C ILE A 14 -2.70 -7.99 -5.42
N SER A 15 -2.61 -7.70 -6.72
CA SER A 15 -3.07 -8.60 -7.79
C SER A 15 -1.95 -8.98 -8.74
N ASN A 16 -1.88 -10.27 -9.10
CA ASN A 16 -1.04 -10.74 -10.21
C ASN A 16 -1.84 -10.67 -11.51
N LEU A 17 -1.51 -9.68 -12.34
CA LEU A 17 -2.20 -9.44 -13.61
C LEU A 17 -1.89 -10.49 -14.67
N THR A 18 -0.79 -11.25 -14.53
CA THR A 18 -0.44 -12.33 -15.46
C THR A 18 -1.29 -13.58 -15.20
N GLN A 19 -1.59 -13.87 -13.93
CA GLN A 19 -2.41 -15.03 -13.54
C GLN A 19 -3.88 -14.68 -13.36
N GLY A 20 -4.24 -13.39 -13.30
CA GLY A 20 -5.61 -12.95 -13.03
C GLY A 20 -6.06 -13.23 -11.60
N THR A 21 -5.14 -13.26 -10.64
CA THR A 21 -5.41 -13.65 -9.24
C THR A 21 -5.12 -12.51 -8.26
N ILE A 22 -5.86 -12.48 -7.16
CA ILE A 22 -5.54 -11.65 -6.00
C ILE A 22 -4.53 -12.42 -5.14
N LEU A 23 -3.35 -11.85 -4.93
CA LEU A 23 -2.31 -12.41 -4.09
C LEU A 23 -2.61 -12.18 -2.60
N ARG A 24 -3.10 -10.97 -2.27
CA ARG A 24 -3.38 -10.55 -0.89
C ARG A 24 -4.35 -9.36 -0.89
N VAL A 25 -5.10 -9.24 0.20
CA VAL A 25 -5.82 -8.01 0.55
C VAL A 25 -5.25 -7.47 1.86
N LEU A 26 -4.88 -6.20 1.86
CA LEU A 26 -4.46 -5.43 3.02
C LEU A 26 -5.65 -4.66 3.57
N ASN A 27 -5.76 -4.62 4.89
CA ASN A 27 -6.93 -4.09 5.61
C ASN A 27 -6.53 -3.08 6.71
N GLU A 28 -5.31 -2.59 6.69
CA GLU A 28 -4.74 -1.72 7.71
C GLU A 28 -5.45 -0.35 7.71
N HIS A 29 -5.96 0.08 6.55
CA HIS A 29 -6.80 1.28 6.41
C HIS A 29 -8.31 0.96 6.37
N HIS A 30 -8.71 -0.32 6.43
CA HIS A 30 -10.10 -0.73 6.22
C HIS A 30 -11.03 -0.18 7.31
N GLY A 31 -12.15 0.42 6.90
CA GLY A 31 -13.13 1.04 7.79
C GLY A 31 -12.67 2.37 8.41
N LEU A 32 -11.45 2.83 8.13
CA LEU A 32 -10.92 4.09 8.66
C LEU A 32 -11.14 5.25 7.68
N ALA A 33 -10.71 5.07 6.43
CA ALA A 33 -10.90 6.05 5.36
C ALA A 33 -10.59 5.43 3.99
N SER A 34 -11.11 6.06 2.94
CA SER A 34 -10.83 5.67 1.57
C SER A 34 -9.37 5.90 1.20
N ILE A 35 -8.83 4.98 0.40
CA ILE A 35 -7.49 5.11 -0.17
C ILE A 35 -7.49 6.19 -1.24
N CYS A 36 -6.59 7.16 -1.13
CA CYS A 36 -6.50 8.28 -2.06
C CYS A 36 -5.25 8.24 -2.95
N THR A 37 -4.17 7.61 -2.50
CA THR A 37 -2.95 7.47 -3.32
C THR A 37 -2.20 6.21 -2.91
N ILE A 38 -1.59 5.57 -3.90
CA ILE A 38 -0.60 4.51 -3.72
C ILE A 38 0.60 4.90 -4.58
N ASP A 39 1.79 4.90 -3.98
CA ASP A 39 3.03 5.12 -4.72
C ASP A 39 4.03 4.01 -4.40
N SER A 40 4.88 3.68 -5.37
CA SER A 40 5.82 2.56 -5.25
C SER A 40 7.15 2.87 -5.91
N LYS A 41 8.23 2.43 -5.27
CA LYS A 41 9.60 2.60 -5.75
C LYS A 41 10.37 1.30 -5.57
N ARG A 42 11.07 0.89 -6.63
CA ARG A 42 12.05 -0.19 -6.54
C ARG A 42 13.34 0.34 -5.92
N SER A 43 13.82 -0.29 -4.85
CA SER A 43 15.16 -0.06 -4.35
C SER A 43 16.17 -0.70 -5.30
N LEU A 44 17.13 0.08 -5.80
CA LEU A 44 18.18 -0.38 -6.70
C LEU A 44 19.16 -1.31 -5.98
N ASP A 45 19.36 -1.09 -4.68
CA ASP A 45 20.47 -1.70 -3.93
C ASP A 45 20.11 -3.10 -3.40
N ASN A 46 18.84 -3.32 -3.04
CA ASN A 46 18.42 -4.52 -2.31
C ASN A 46 17.35 -5.37 -3.01
N ASN A 47 16.95 -5.06 -4.26
CA ASN A 47 15.91 -5.82 -4.99
C ASN A 47 14.54 -5.91 -4.30
N PHE A 48 14.24 -5.02 -3.35
CA PHE A 48 12.92 -4.90 -2.74
C PHE A 48 12.15 -3.72 -3.34
N TYR A 49 10.83 -3.78 -3.25
CA TYR A 49 9.96 -2.63 -3.45
C TYR A 49 9.66 -1.98 -2.10
N THR A 50 9.72 -0.67 -2.07
CA THR A 50 9.14 0.15 -1.00
C THR A 50 7.94 0.87 -1.57
N TRP A 51 6.85 0.89 -0.84
CA TRP A 51 5.60 1.49 -1.32
C TRP A 51 4.84 2.12 -0.16
N LEU A 52 3.99 3.07 -0.47
CA LEU A 52 3.20 3.78 0.51
C LEU A 52 1.74 3.81 0.08
N ILE A 53 0.85 3.80 1.07
CA ILE A 53 -0.59 3.90 0.90
C ILE A 53 -1.04 5.10 1.73
N THR A 54 -1.75 6.03 1.11
CA THR A 54 -2.32 7.19 1.81
C THR A 54 -3.83 7.11 1.79
N SER A 55 -4.45 7.48 2.91
CA SER A 55 -5.91 7.58 3.05
C SER A 55 -6.35 9.00 3.39
N HIS A 56 -7.62 9.30 3.13
CA HIS A 56 -8.18 10.66 3.30
C HIS A 56 -8.17 11.17 4.75
N ASP A 57 -7.98 10.30 5.74
CA ASP A 57 -7.82 10.62 7.16
C ASP A 57 -6.39 10.98 7.57
N GLN A 58 -5.55 11.36 6.60
CA GLN A 58 -4.16 11.82 6.81
C GLN A 58 -3.21 10.73 7.35
N ARG A 59 -3.58 9.46 7.18
CA ARG A 59 -2.72 8.33 7.52
C ARG A 59 -1.92 7.87 6.31
N VAL A 60 -0.67 7.50 6.56
CA VAL A 60 0.24 6.95 5.56
C VAL A 60 0.87 5.68 6.11
N SER A 61 0.68 4.56 5.43
CA SER A 61 1.39 3.33 5.74
C SER A 61 2.54 3.10 4.77
N LEU A 62 3.70 2.75 5.32
CA LEU A 62 4.91 2.45 4.56
C LEU A 62 5.12 0.94 4.55
N TRP A 63 5.44 0.39 3.39
CA TRP A 63 5.51 -1.04 3.16
C TRP A 63 6.79 -1.43 2.44
N LYS A 64 7.22 -2.67 2.66
CA LYS A 64 8.32 -3.30 1.94
C LYS A 64 7.88 -4.66 1.41
N SER A 65 8.30 -4.99 0.20
CA SER A 65 8.05 -6.32 -0.39
C SER A 65 9.20 -6.85 -1.23
N ASN A 66 9.26 -8.17 -1.37
CA ASN A 66 10.10 -8.83 -2.38
C ASN A 66 9.51 -8.63 -3.79
N GLN A 67 10.24 -9.05 -4.83
CA GLN A 67 9.80 -8.82 -6.22
C GLN A 67 8.47 -9.51 -6.57
N GLN A 68 8.19 -10.63 -5.93
CA GLN A 68 6.98 -11.42 -6.12
C GLN A 68 5.81 -10.94 -5.25
N PHE A 69 6.03 -9.98 -4.34
CA PHE A 69 5.05 -9.51 -3.36
C PHE A 69 4.47 -10.63 -2.46
N GLU A 70 5.16 -11.76 -2.35
CA GLU A 70 4.84 -12.86 -1.45
C GLU A 70 5.05 -12.44 0.01
N ILE A 71 6.13 -11.68 0.24
CA ILE A 71 6.45 -11.06 1.51
C ILE A 71 6.07 -9.58 1.37
N CYS A 72 5.06 -9.15 2.12
CA CYS A 72 4.68 -7.74 2.26
C CYS A 72 4.64 -7.42 3.76
N SER A 73 5.48 -6.49 4.18
CA SER A 73 5.62 -6.11 5.59
C SER A 73 5.32 -4.63 5.75
N LEU A 74 4.44 -4.30 6.71
CA LEU A 74 4.27 -2.94 7.19
C LEU A 74 5.56 -2.52 7.89
N VAL A 75 6.18 -1.45 7.41
CA VAL A 75 7.42 -0.87 7.93
C VAL A 75 7.09 0.20 8.96
N ASP A 76 6.15 1.08 8.64
CA ASP A 76 5.77 2.19 9.51
C ASP A 76 4.33 2.66 9.24
N TRP A 77 3.75 3.34 10.21
CA TRP A 77 2.41 3.91 10.18
C TRP A 77 2.43 5.34 10.71
N LEU A 78 2.27 6.29 9.79
CA LEU A 78 2.37 7.71 10.05
C LEU A 78 0.98 8.35 10.07
N MET A 79 0.80 9.33 10.94
CA MET A 79 -0.37 10.21 10.97
C MET A 79 0.12 11.64 10.88
N PHE A 80 -0.38 12.37 9.88
CA PHE A 80 -0.08 13.77 9.70
C PHE A 80 -1.23 14.59 10.29
N SER A 81 -0.93 15.71 10.95
CA SER A 81 -1.95 16.68 11.34
C SER A 81 -2.29 17.59 10.16
N LYS A 82 -3.52 18.11 10.14
CA LYS A 82 -3.87 19.23 9.28
C LYS A 82 -3.06 20.44 9.70
N ALA A 83 -2.62 21.22 8.72
CA ALA A 83 -2.12 22.55 9.00
C ALA A 83 -3.24 23.39 9.63
N ASP A 84 -2.95 24.06 10.74
CA ASP A 84 -3.84 25.08 11.30
C ASP A 84 -4.05 26.14 10.21
N THR A 85 -5.28 26.25 9.72
CA THR A 85 -5.70 27.21 8.69
C THR A 85 -6.76 28.14 9.24
#